data_AF-A0A5C6SAF5-F1
#
_entry.id   AF-A0A5C6SAF5-F1
#
_cell.length_a   1.000
_cell.length_b   1.000
_cell.length_c   1.000
_cell.angle_alpha   90.00
_cell.angle_beta   90.00
_cell.angle_gamma   90.00
#
_symmetry.space_group_name_H-M   'P 1'
#
loop_
_entity.id
_entity.type
_entity.pdbx_description
1 polymer ?
#
loop_
_entity_poly.entity_id
_entity_poly.type
_entity_poly.pdbx_seq_one_letter_code
_entity_poly.pdbx_strand_id
1 'polypeptide(L)'
;MQNSSELLYHIILTVIEFHLEPSGSQRAIYILGTRATIEAAKDSAFKVLHTLRYNPDDFVEYAVHSRHVGTWDHGDGVLIYAKAPAGQVFLVSIQATPNTELLQADRDGAILLPHGVPSLHYVTQTVIDYNKDRTGCVQQMQIEGTFVHRADARKAAQKLLDPLDYVEYDTPEKMKGEWPYGEDILIHAVAETGENTTIEIKTVVDTHHKHGKDI
;
A
#
# COMPACT_ATOMS: atom_id res chain seq x y z
N MET A 1 -15.58 12.14 23.77
CA MET A 1 -14.79 13.20 23.13
C MET A 1 -14.32 12.63 21.81
N GLN A 2 -14.71 13.26 20.70
CA GLN A 2 -14.19 12.94 19.37
C GLN A 2 -12.87 13.67 19.25
N ASN A 3 -11.78 12.92 19.08
CA ASN A 3 -10.44 13.48 18.89
C ASN A 3 -10.08 13.24 17.42
N SER A 4 -9.96 14.31 16.64
CA SER A 4 -9.28 14.24 15.35
C SER A 4 -7.78 14.11 15.62
N SER A 5 -7.18 13.02 15.14
CA SER A 5 -5.72 12.89 15.12
C SER A 5 -5.15 13.76 14.00
N GLU A 6 -3.93 14.27 14.19
CA GLU A 6 -3.18 14.97 13.13
C GLU A 6 -2.71 14.01 12.03
N LEU A 7 -2.51 12.73 12.38
CA LEU A 7 -2.04 11.68 11.49
C LEU A 7 -3.04 10.53 11.38
N LEU A 8 -3.06 9.91 10.21
CA LEU A 8 -3.74 8.67 9.91
C LEU A 8 -2.69 7.58 9.70
N TYR A 9 -3.00 6.36 10.14
CA TYR A 9 -2.11 5.20 10.06
C TYR A 9 -2.79 4.10 9.24
N HIS A 10 -2.19 3.74 8.12
CA HIS A 10 -2.74 2.82 7.14
C HIS A 10 -2.08 1.45 7.28
N ILE A 11 -2.88 0.42 7.46
CA ILE A 11 -2.39 -0.96 7.50
C ILE A 11 -2.34 -1.48 6.07
N ILE A 12 -1.16 -1.90 5.64
CA ILE A 12 -0.90 -2.35 4.28
C ILE A 12 -0.43 -3.81 4.33
N LEU A 13 -1.00 -4.63 3.44
CA LEU A 13 -0.52 -5.97 3.14
C LEU A 13 0.10 -5.98 1.75
N THR A 14 1.37 -6.34 1.66
CA THR A 14 2.05 -6.64 0.40
C THR A 14 2.25 -8.14 0.29
N VAL A 15 1.82 -8.70 -0.84
CA VAL A 15 1.98 -10.12 -1.17
C VAL A 15 2.89 -10.23 -2.38
N ILE A 16 3.97 -10.99 -2.27
CA ILE A 16 4.95 -11.21 -3.33
C ILE A 16 4.94 -12.69 -3.71
N GLU A 17 4.70 -12.99 -4.98
CA GLU A 17 4.53 -14.35 -5.49
C GLU A 17 5.81 -14.88 -6.14
N PHE A 18 6.87 -15.10 -5.35
CA PHE A 18 8.17 -15.56 -5.89
C PHE A 18 8.10 -16.91 -6.63
N HIS A 19 7.05 -17.69 -6.42
CA HIS A 19 6.84 -18.96 -7.10
C HIS A 19 6.28 -18.81 -8.53
N LEU A 20 5.58 -17.71 -8.81
CA LEU A 20 5.10 -17.37 -10.15
C LEU A 20 6.14 -16.51 -10.88
N GLU A 21 6.71 -15.54 -10.17
CA GLU A 21 7.68 -14.60 -10.72
C GLU A 21 8.89 -14.49 -9.77
N PRO A 22 9.95 -15.29 -10.01
CA PRO A 22 11.11 -15.38 -9.12
C PRO A 22 11.86 -14.06 -8.88
N SER A 23 11.69 -13.06 -9.75
CA SER A 23 12.24 -11.73 -9.51
C SER A 23 11.58 -11.01 -8.33
N GLY A 24 10.33 -11.32 -7.98
CA GLY A 24 9.56 -10.59 -6.97
C GLY A 24 9.07 -9.21 -7.44
N SER A 25 9.17 -8.94 -8.74
CA SER A 25 8.60 -7.76 -9.39
C SER A 25 7.06 -7.78 -9.38
N GLN A 26 6.46 -8.96 -9.45
CA GLN A 26 5.02 -9.12 -9.31
C GLN A 26 4.63 -9.13 -7.83
N ARG A 27 3.94 -8.07 -7.39
CA ARG A 27 3.40 -7.93 -6.04
C ARG A 27 1.98 -7.37 -6.06
N ALA A 28 1.17 -7.82 -5.11
CA ALA A 28 -0.15 -7.28 -4.86
C ALA A 28 -0.14 -6.49 -3.55
N ILE A 29 -0.57 -5.23 -3.61
CA ILE A 29 -0.59 -4.32 -2.46
C ILE A 29 -2.03 -3.99 -2.11
N TYR A 30 -2.38 -4.24 -0.85
CA TYR A 30 -3.71 -4.05 -0.29
C TYR A 30 -3.66 -3.08 0.88
N ILE A 31 -4.48 -2.03 0.81
CA ILE A 31 -4.73 -1.17 1.97
C ILE A 31 -5.90 -1.78 2.73
N LEU A 32 -5.64 -2.32 3.92
CA LEU A 32 -6.61 -3.09 4.70
C LEU A 32 -7.47 -2.21 5.60
N GLY A 33 -7.01 -1.00 5.90
CA GLY A 33 -7.76 -0.06 6.72
C GLY A 33 -6.90 1.09 7.24
N THR A 34 -7.57 2.04 7.89
CA THR A 34 -6.95 3.22 8.46
C THR A 34 -7.35 3.36 9.93
N ARG A 35 -6.40 3.79 10.76
CA ARG A 35 -6.58 4.10 12.19
C ARG A 35 -6.09 5.50 12.50
N ALA A 36 -6.65 6.11 13.54
CA ALA A 36 -6.24 7.43 14.00
C ALA A 36 -5.03 7.40 14.95
N THR A 37 -4.68 6.23 15.50
CA THR A 37 -3.53 6.07 16.39
C THR A 37 -2.62 4.94 15.92
N ILE A 38 -1.32 5.07 16.21
CA ILE A 38 -0.33 4.06 15.84
C ILE A 38 -0.53 2.76 16.63
N GLU A 39 -1.02 2.85 17.87
CA GLU A 39 -1.33 1.71 18.72
C GLU A 39 -2.46 0.87 18.12
N ALA A 40 -3.58 1.49 17.73
CA ALA A 40 -4.70 0.79 17.10
C ALA A 40 -4.31 0.19 15.74
N ALA A 41 -3.41 0.87 15.01
CA ALA A 41 -2.88 0.37 13.74
C ALA A 41 -2.01 -0.87 13.94
N LYS A 42 -1.09 -0.86 14.93
CA LYS A 42 -0.27 -2.02 15.31
C LYS A 42 -1.12 -3.20 15.76
N ASP A 43 -2.11 -2.97 16.61
CA ASP A 43 -3.02 -4.01 17.10
C ASP A 43 -3.83 -4.66 15.95
N SER A 44 -4.16 -3.89 14.92
CA SER A 44 -4.81 -4.39 13.71
C SER A 44 -3.82 -5.14 12.82
N ALA A 45 -2.63 -4.60 12.60
CA ALA A 45 -1.58 -5.18 11.77
C ALA A 45 -1.16 -6.58 12.26
N PHE A 46 -1.00 -6.78 13.57
CA PHE A 46 -0.65 -8.10 14.15
C PHE A 46 -1.73 -9.17 13.99
N LYS A 47 -2.94 -8.81 13.55
CA LYS A 47 -4.04 -9.76 13.31
C LYS A 47 -4.21 -10.11 11.84
N VAL A 48 -3.57 -9.39 10.91
CA VAL A 48 -3.79 -9.51 9.45
C VAL A 48 -3.59 -10.94 8.93
N LEU A 49 -2.49 -11.59 9.29
CA LEU A 49 -2.24 -12.95 8.78
C LEU A 49 -3.21 -13.98 9.39
N HIS A 50 -3.66 -13.74 10.63
CA HIS A 50 -4.67 -14.56 11.26
C HIS A 50 -6.06 -14.37 10.62
N THR A 51 -6.42 -13.17 10.15
CA THR A 51 -7.67 -12.99 9.37
C THR A 51 -7.62 -13.70 8.01
N LEU A 52 -6.40 -13.95 7.50
CA LEU A 52 -6.13 -14.82 6.35
C LEU A 52 -5.99 -16.31 6.72
N ARG A 53 -6.29 -16.69 7.98
CA ARG A 53 -6.27 -18.06 8.51
C ARG A 53 -4.88 -18.69 8.61
N TYR A 54 -3.83 -17.88 8.59
CA TYR A 54 -2.48 -18.36 8.86
C TYR A 54 -2.14 -18.26 10.35
N ASN A 55 -1.42 -19.26 10.84
CA ASN A 55 -0.70 -19.24 12.10
C ASN A 55 0.81 -19.06 11.83
N PRO A 56 1.60 -18.58 12.81
CA PRO A 56 3.05 -18.45 12.64
C PRO A 56 3.74 -19.75 12.18
N ASP A 57 3.29 -20.90 12.68
CA ASP A 57 3.85 -22.22 12.34
C ASP A 57 3.54 -22.68 10.91
N ASP A 58 2.67 -21.97 10.18
CA ASP A 58 2.39 -22.25 8.77
C ASP A 58 3.50 -21.70 7.84
N PHE A 59 4.42 -20.89 8.36
CA PHE A 59 5.46 -20.22 7.59
C PHE A 59 6.83 -20.85 7.80
N VAL A 60 7.64 -20.91 6.74
CA VAL A 60 9.05 -21.33 6.85
C VAL A 60 9.92 -20.24 7.49
N GLU A 61 9.47 -18.99 7.43
CA GLU A 61 10.09 -17.85 8.08
C GLU A 61 8.99 -16.91 8.57
N TYR A 62 9.03 -16.55 9.84
CA TYR A 62 8.06 -15.63 10.45
C TYR A 62 8.80 -14.69 11.41
N ALA A 63 8.89 -13.42 11.04
CA ALA A 63 9.61 -12.40 11.77
C ALA A 63 8.69 -11.23 12.14
N VAL A 64 8.83 -10.74 13.38
CA VAL A 64 8.04 -9.61 13.91
C VAL A 64 8.99 -8.54 14.42
N HIS A 65 8.91 -7.33 13.88
CA HIS A 65 9.89 -6.26 14.13
C HIS A 65 10.06 -5.94 15.62
N SER A 66 8.97 -5.93 16.41
CA SER A 66 9.03 -5.63 17.85
C SER A 66 9.76 -6.69 18.68
N ARG A 67 9.97 -7.89 18.13
CA ARG A 67 10.61 -9.04 18.78
C ARG A 67 11.90 -9.46 18.06
N HIS A 68 12.28 -8.74 17.00
CA HIS A 68 13.45 -9.08 16.22
C HIS A 68 14.72 -8.76 17.00
N VAL A 69 15.68 -9.67 16.94
CA VAL A 69 16.99 -9.51 17.56
C VAL A 69 18.02 -9.40 16.44
N GLY A 70 18.57 -8.21 16.25
CA GLY A 70 19.51 -7.90 15.16
C GLY A 70 19.01 -6.80 14.23
N THR A 71 19.62 -6.67 13.06
CA THR A 71 19.20 -5.70 12.03
C THR A 71 17.90 -6.14 11.38
N TRP A 72 16.95 -5.22 11.25
CA TRP A 72 15.68 -5.46 10.56
C TRP A 72 15.84 -5.19 9.07
N ASP A 73 15.89 -6.26 8.28
CA ASP A 73 16.23 -6.20 6.85
C ASP A 73 14.99 -6.28 5.92
N HIS A 74 13.78 -6.21 6.49
CA HIS A 74 12.53 -6.36 5.73
C HIS A 74 11.89 -5.02 5.30
N GLY A 75 12.57 -3.91 5.54
CA GLY A 75 12.15 -2.56 5.13
C GLY A 75 11.48 -1.75 6.24
N ASP A 76 11.57 -0.43 6.07
CA ASP A 76 11.05 0.54 7.03
C ASP A 76 9.52 0.48 7.11
N GLY A 77 8.98 0.53 8.33
CA GLY A 77 7.54 0.47 8.58
C GLY A 77 6.91 -0.93 8.46
N VAL A 78 7.67 -1.95 8.01
CA VAL A 78 7.23 -3.35 8.04
C VAL A 78 7.25 -3.86 9.48
N LEU A 79 6.13 -4.40 9.94
CA LEU A 79 5.97 -4.97 11.27
C LEU A 79 6.07 -6.50 11.27
N ILE A 80 5.65 -7.13 10.18
CA ILE A 80 5.62 -8.58 10.03
C ILE A 80 6.16 -8.95 8.66
N TYR A 81 7.10 -9.88 8.64
CA TYR A 81 7.55 -10.59 7.44
C TYR A 81 7.19 -12.06 7.63
N ALA A 82 6.55 -12.67 6.63
CA ALA A 82 6.22 -14.09 6.67
C ALA A 82 6.41 -14.72 5.29
N LYS A 83 7.12 -15.84 5.23
CA LYS A 83 7.36 -16.61 4.00
C LYS A 83 6.66 -17.96 4.07
N ALA A 84 5.72 -18.20 3.18
CA ALA A 84 5.02 -19.46 3.07
C ALA A 84 5.91 -20.55 2.42
N PRO A 85 5.67 -21.84 2.70
CA PRO A 85 6.41 -22.95 2.09
C PRO A 85 6.35 -22.95 0.56
N ALA A 86 5.24 -22.48 -0.01
CA ALA A 86 5.04 -22.37 -1.46
C ALA A 86 5.83 -21.22 -2.10
N GLY A 87 6.57 -20.41 -1.34
CA GLY A 87 7.39 -19.30 -1.86
C GLY A 87 6.70 -17.94 -1.86
N GLN A 88 5.40 -17.87 -1.55
CA GLN A 88 4.69 -16.61 -1.33
C GLN A 88 5.23 -15.89 -0.09
N VAL A 89 5.42 -14.58 -0.18
CA VAL A 89 5.87 -13.73 0.93
C VAL A 89 4.81 -12.68 1.25
N PHE A 90 4.57 -12.50 2.54
CA PHE A 90 3.65 -11.50 3.09
C PHE A 90 4.43 -10.48 3.91
N LEU A 91 4.22 -9.20 3.60
CA LEU A 91 4.71 -8.07 4.37
C LEU A 91 3.52 -7.30 4.92
N VAL A 92 3.44 -7.16 6.25
CA VAL A 92 2.45 -6.28 6.88
C VAL A 92 3.16 -5.03 7.37
N SER A 93 2.78 -3.88 6.84
CA SER A 93 3.39 -2.59 7.15
C SER A 93 2.37 -1.55 7.57
N ILE A 94 2.87 -0.48 8.19
CA ILE A 94 2.09 0.72 8.50
C ILE A 94 2.75 1.93 7.84
N GLN A 95 1.95 2.73 7.15
CA GLN A 95 2.34 4.05 6.68
C GLN A 95 1.49 5.12 7.37
N ALA A 96 2.03 6.32 7.53
CA ALA A 96 1.33 7.44 8.12
C ALA A 96 1.16 8.57 7.10
N THR A 97 -0.03 9.18 7.06
CA THR A 97 -0.28 10.42 6.30
C THR A 97 -0.90 11.49 7.20
N PRO A 98 -0.80 12.77 6.83
CA PRO A 98 -1.58 13.82 7.47
C PRO A 98 -3.09 13.56 7.35
N ASN A 99 -3.86 13.91 8.39
CA ASN A 99 -5.32 13.85 8.42
C ASN A 99 -5.93 15.14 7.83
N THR A 100 -5.71 15.38 6.54
CA THR A 100 -6.16 16.61 5.85
C THR A 100 -7.68 16.73 5.77
N GLU A 101 -8.39 15.60 5.77
CA GLU A 101 -9.86 15.53 5.72
C GLU A 101 -10.52 15.68 7.10
N LEU A 102 -9.73 15.88 8.17
CA LEU A 102 -10.21 16.04 9.56
C LEU A 102 -11.09 14.88 10.03
N LEU A 103 -10.77 13.66 9.57
CA LEU A 103 -11.52 12.45 9.86
C LEU A 103 -11.52 12.20 11.38
N GLN A 104 -12.71 11.87 11.88
CA GLN A 104 -12.91 11.54 13.29
C GLN A 104 -12.70 10.05 13.52
N ALA A 105 -12.30 9.71 14.73
CA ALA A 105 -12.17 8.33 15.16
C ALA A 105 -13.13 8.00 16.29
N ASP A 106 -13.48 6.73 16.40
CA ASP A 106 -14.11 6.20 17.60
C ASP A 106 -13.08 5.98 18.73
N ARG A 107 -13.53 5.35 19.82
CA ARG A 107 -12.70 5.09 21.00
C ARG A 107 -11.61 4.03 20.76
N ASP A 108 -11.80 3.18 19.76
CA ASP A 108 -10.87 2.11 19.40
C ASP A 108 -9.89 2.58 18.30
N GLY A 109 -9.96 3.86 17.93
CA GLY A 109 -9.11 4.47 16.90
C GLY A 109 -9.52 4.12 15.48
N ALA A 110 -10.70 3.52 15.27
CA ALA A 110 -11.23 3.27 13.93
C ALA A 110 -11.82 4.57 13.35
N ILE A 111 -11.54 4.82 12.08
CA ILE A 111 -12.04 6.00 11.38
C ILE A 111 -13.55 5.89 11.15
N LEU A 112 -14.26 6.93 11.54
CA LEU A 112 -15.69 7.10 11.30
C LEU A 112 -15.88 7.68 9.90
N LEU A 113 -16.37 6.86 8.97
CA LEU A 113 -16.69 7.33 7.62
C LEU A 113 -17.89 8.27 7.64
N PRO A 114 -17.85 9.38 6.86
CA PRO A 114 -19.02 10.23 6.69
C PRO A 114 -20.22 9.46 6.12
N HIS A 115 -21.43 9.94 6.40
CA HIS A 115 -22.65 9.28 5.95
C HIS A 115 -22.68 9.14 4.42
N GLY A 116 -22.98 7.92 3.94
CA GLY A 116 -23.04 7.61 2.52
C GLY A 116 -21.69 7.34 1.84
N VAL A 117 -20.58 7.35 2.59
CA VAL A 117 -19.24 7.05 2.07
C VAL A 117 -18.89 5.59 2.37
N PRO A 118 -18.75 4.73 1.35
CA PRO A 118 -18.52 3.29 1.57
C PRO A 118 -17.06 2.96 1.93
N SER A 119 -16.11 3.79 1.48
CA SER A 119 -14.68 3.58 1.72
C SER A 119 -13.91 4.89 1.50
N LEU A 120 -12.71 4.98 2.08
CA LEU A 120 -11.75 6.04 1.77
C LEU A 120 -11.04 5.74 0.46
N HIS A 121 -10.58 6.80 -0.20
CA HIS A 121 -9.76 6.77 -1.40
C HIS A 121 -8.32 7.16 -1.06
N TYR A 122 -7.37 6.33 -1.44
CA TYR A 122 -5.95 6.52 -1.16
C TYR A 122 -5.23 6.82 -2.45
N VAL A 123 -4.55 7.96 -2.52
CA VAL A 123 -3.62 8.25 -3.62
C VAL A 123 -2.32 7.57 -3.28
N THR A 124 -1.86 6.67 -4.14
CA THR A 124 -0.62 5.93 -3.95
C THR A 124 0.35 6.23 -5.07
N GLN A 125 1.61 6.45 -4.70
CA GLN A 125 2.73 6.56 -5.61
C GLN A 125 3.57 5.30 -5.50
N THR A 126 3.86 4.65 -6.63
CA THR A 126 4.83 3.56 -6.68
C THR A 126 5.99 3.97 -7.56
N VAL A 127 7.21 3.84 -7.05
CA VAL A 127 8.46 4.18 -7.71
C VAL A 127 9.29 2.91 -7.91
N ILE A 128 9.78 2.71 -9.14
CA ILE A 128 10.65 1.60 -9.52
C ILE A 128 11.88 2.18 -10.23
N ASP A 129 13.06 2.00 -9.63
CA ASP A 129 14.32 2.44 -10.22
C ASP A 129 14.98 1.28 -10.98
N TYR A 130 14.68 1.18 -12.27
CA TYR A 130 15.23 0.13 -13.12
C TYR A 130 16.73 0.24 -13.38
N ASN A 131 17.34 1.41 -13.12
CA ASN A 131 18.77 1.58 -13.25
C ASN A 131 19.52 1.04 -12.03
N LYS A 132 18.94 1.14 -10.83
CA LYS A 132 19.45 0.45 -9.64
C LYS A 132 19.10 -1.03 -9.65
N ASP A 133 17.92 -1.38 -10.13
CA ASP A 133 17.46 -2.77 -10.18
C ASP A 133 16.66 -3.06 -11.46
N ARG A 134 17.34 -3.66 -12.44
CA ARG A 134 16.75 -4.04 -13.73
C ARG A 134 15.65 -5.09 -13.62
N THR A 135 15.56 -5.81 -12.50
CA THR A 135 14.49 -6.78 -12.29
C THR A 135 13.17 -6.13 -11.88
N GLY A 136 13.21 -4.87 -11.43
CA GLY A 136 12.07 -4.16 -10.88
C GLY A 136 11.56 -4.76 -9.56
N CYS A 137 12.36 -5.53 -8.84
CA CYS A 137 12.01 -6.09 -7.53
C CYS A 137 12.10 -5.04 -6.41
N VAL A 138 12.95 -4.03 -6.58
CA VAL A 138 13.05 -2.89 -5.69
C VAL A 138 12.00 -1.86 -6.10
N GLN A 139 10.84 -1.95 -5.45
CA GLN A 139 9.72 -1.02 -5.64
C GLN A 139 9.35 -0.40 -4.31
N GLN A 140 9.14 0.91 -4.31
CA GLN A 140 8.67 1.65 -3.14
C GLN A 140 7.27 2.20 -3.42
N MET A 141 6.28 1.74 -2.65
CA MET A 141 4.93 2.28 -2.68
C MET A 141 4.72 3.15 -1.45
N GLN A 142 4.17 4.35 -1.63
CA GLN A 142 3.78 5.28 -0.58
C GLN A 142 2.35 5.74 -0.77
N ILE A 143 1.62 5.91 0.33
CA ILE A 143 0.34 6.62 0.35
C ILE A 143 0.63 8.10 0.50
N GLU A 144 0.26 8.88 -0.50
CA GLU A 144 0.49 10.33 -0.56
C GLU A 144 -0.67 11.12 0.06
N GLY A 145 -1.85 10.52 0.12
CA GLY A 145 -3.01 11.15 0.75
C GLY A 145 -4.22 10.24 0.85
N THR A 146 -5.10 10.59 1.77
CA THR A 146 -6.35 9.88 2.06
C THR A 146 -7.52 10.84 1.93
N PHE A 147 -8.54 10.45 1.18
CA PHE A 147 -9.64 11.32 0.78
C PHE A 147 -11.00 10.63 0.95
N VAL A 148 -12.01 11.40 1.31
CA VAL A 148 -13.40 10.92 1.38
C VAL A 148 -14.00 10.74 0.00
N HIS A 149 -13.66 11.62 -0.94
CA HIS A 149 -14.24 11.65 -2.28
C HIS A 149 -13.21 11.33 -3.37
N ARG A 150 -13.53 10.38 -4.27
CA ARG A 150 -12.66 10.00 -5.39
C ARG A 150 -12.28 11.19 -6.28
N ALA A 151 -13.18 12.16 -6.44
CA ALA A 151 -12.91 13.35 -7.25
C ALA A 151 -11.77 14.19 -6.67
N ASP A 152 -11.66 14.30 -5.35
CA ASP A 152 -10.62 15.08 -4.69
C ASP A 152 -9.30 14.30 -4.64
N ALA A 153 -9.35 12.98 -4.43
CA ALA A 153 -8.20 12.11 -4.64
C ALA A 153 -7.63 12.24 -6.07
N ARG A 154 -8.49 12.30 -7.10
CA ARG A 154 -8.05 12.49 -8.50
C ARG A 154 -7.39 13.84 -8.73
N LYS A 155 -7.96 14.92 -8.18
CA LYS A 155 -7.34 16.26 -8.27
C LYS A 155 -5.99 16.31 -7.55
N ALA A 156 -5.86 15.63 -6.40
CA ALA A 156 -4.60 15.55 -5.67
C ALA A 156 -3.56 14.75 -6.46
N ALA A 157 -3.92 13.56 -6.97
CA ALA A 157 -3.07 12.73 -7.82
C ALA A 157 -2.54 13.49 -9.04
N GLN A 158 -3.39 14.27 -9.73
CA GLN A 158 -2.99 15.07 -10.89
C GLN A 158 -1.99 16.19 -10.59
N LYS A 159 -1.88 16.61 -9.33
CA LYS A 159 -0.96 17.67 -8.89
C LYS A 159 0.28 17.13 -8.19
N LEU A 160 0.35 15.81 -7.97
CA LEU A 160 1.39 15.18 -7.19
C LEU A 160 2.76 15.25 -7.88
N LEU A 161 2.77 15.10 -9.20
CA LEU A 161 3.97 15.12 -10.03
C LEU A 161 3.95 16.33 -10.97
N ASP A 162 5.06 17.04 -11.08
CA ASP A 162 5.24 18.05 -12.12
C ASP A 162 5.67 17.36 -13.43
N PRO A 163 4.89 17.44 -14.52
CA PRO A 163 5.26 16.82 -15.80
C PRO A 163 6.61 17.28 -16.36
N LEU A 164 7.10 18.46 -15.96
CA LEU A 164 8.39 18.98 -16.42
C LEU A 164 9.60 18.23 -15.85
N ASP A 165 9.41 17.48 -14.76
CA ASP A 165 10.47 16.70 -14.12
C ASP A 165 10.71 15.35 -14.82
N TYR A 166 9.89 15.00 -15.82
CA TYR A 166 9.88 13.67 -16.45
C TYR A 166 10.12 13.75 -17.96
N VAL A 167 10.83 12.76 -18.48
CA VAL A 167 11.03 12.61 -19.93
C VAL A 167 9.82 11.97 -20.61
N GLU A 168 9.05 11.18 -19.85
CA GLU A 168 7.78 10.61 -20.26
C GLU A 168 6.74 10.91 -19.18
N TYR A 169 5.57 11.40 -19.59
CA TYR A 169 4.46 11.67 -18.69
C TYR A 169 3.14 11.37 -19.41
N ASP A 170 2.57 10.23 -19.09
CA ASP A 170 1.36 9.69 -19.72
C ASP A 170 0.19 9.69 -18.74
N THR A 171 -0.98 10.04 -19.26
CA THR A 171 -2.26 9.87 -18.58
C THR A 171 -3.26 9.21 -19.53
N PRO A 172 -4.26 8.48 -19.02
CA PRO A 172 -5.26 7.83 -19.85
C PRO A 172 -5.95 8.77 -20.85
N GLU A 173 -6.13 10.05 -20.49
CA GLU A 173 -6.79 11.04 -21.34
C GLU A 173 -5.91 11.57 -22.48
N LYS A 174 -4.58 11.51 -22.31
CA LYS A 174 -3.61 12.01 -23.30
C LYS A 174 -3.16 10.92 -24.27
N MET A 175 -3.25 9.65 -23.86
CA MET A 175 -2.77 8.53 -24.67
C MET A 175 -3.73 8.23 -25.82
N LYS A 176 -3.18 8.07 -27.02
CA LYS A 176 -3.93 7.57 -28.19
C LYS A 176 -3.80 6.05 -28.24
N GLY A 177 -4.86 5.33 -27.90
CA GLY A 177 -4.88 3.87 -27.96
C GLY A 177 -5.33 3.25 -26.64
N GLU A 178 -4.98 1.97 -26.45
CA GLU A 178 -5.25 1.24 -25.22
C GLU A 178 -4.27 1.66 -24.12
N TRP A 179 -4.78 1.84 -22.90
CA TRP A 179 -4.00 2.21 -21.73
C TRP A 179 -3.34 0.95 -21.13
N PRO A 180 -2.00 0.79 -21.20
CA PRO A 180 -1.34 -0.48 -20.90
C PRO A 180 -1.04 -0.67 -19.41
N TYR A 181 -1.16 0.38 -18.60
CA TYR A 181 -0.69 0.37 -17.21
C TYR A 181 -1.74 -0.14 -16.20
N GLY A 182 -2.96 -0.43 -16.67
CA GLY A 182 -4.07 -0.91 -15.85
C GLY A 182 -5.08 0.18 -15.52
N GLU A 183 -6.34 -0.23 -15.32
CA GLU A 183 -7.50 0.67 -15.21
C GLU A 183 -7.44 1.62 -14.00
N ASP A 184 -6.71 1.23 -12.95
CA ASP A 184 -6.58 2.01 -11.71
C ASP A 184 -5.44 3.05 -11.75
N ILE A 185 -4.51 2.92 -12.72
CA ILE A 185 -3.39 3.86 -12.87
C ILE A 185 -3.87 5.14 -13.57
N LEU A 186 -3.60 6.28 -12.93
CA LEU A 186 -3.96 7.61 -13.43
C LEU A 186 -2.82 8.31 -14.14
N ILE A 187 -1.59 8.04 -13.73
CA ILE A 187 -0.38 8.66 -14.26
C ILE A 187 0.71 7.60 -14.33
N HIS A 188 1.39 7.53 -15.47
CA HIS A 188 2.66 6.86 -15.63
C HIS A 188 3.70 7.90 -16.02
N ALA A 189 4.82 7.97 -15.31
CA ALA A 189 5.87 8.93 -15.59
C ALA A 189 7.25 8.28 -15.49
N VAL A 190 8.17 8.66 -16.37
CA VAL A 190 9.54 8.15 -16.40
C VAL A 190 10.52 9.31 -16.31
N ALA A 191 11.36 9.30 -15.28
CA ALA A 191 12.39 10.31 -15.09
C ALA A 191 13.58 10.05 -16.03
N GLU A 192 14.41 11.07 -16.25
CA GLU A 192 15.61 10.96 -17.08
C GLU A 192 16.60 9.89 -16.55
N THR A 193 16.53 9.61 -15.24
CA THR A 193 17.26 8.55 -14.54
C THR A 193 16.68 7.15 -14.77
N GLY A 194 15.64 6.97 -15.59
CA GLY A 194 14.96 5.68 -15.81
C GLY A 194 14.06 5.23 -14.66
N GLU A 195 13.89 6.08 -13.63
CA GLU A 195 12.96 5.84 -12.54
C GLU A 195 11.52 5.94 -13.06
N ASN A 196 10.76 4.86 -12.90
CA ASN A 196 9.36 4.77 -13.30
C ASN A 196 8.47 5.05 -12.09
N THR A 197 7.54 5.98 -12.25
CA THR A 197 6.59 6.39 -11.22
C THR A 197 5.18 6.20 -11.72
N THR A 198 4.37 5.46 -10.97
CA THR A 198 2.93 5.29 -11.24
C THR A 198 2.09 5.86 -10.10
N ILE A 199 1.05 6.62 -10.45
CA ILE A 199 0.07 7.13 -9.49
C ILE A 199 -1.27 6.40 -9.68
N GLU A 200 -1.83 5.92 -8.57
CA GLU A 200 -3.06 5.14 -8.52
C GLU A 200 -4.01 5.68 -7.45
N ILE A 201 -5.33 5.50 -7.62
CA ILE A 201 -6.29 5.64 -6.52
C ILE A 201 -6.81 4.27 -6.08
N LYS A 202 -6.39 3.83 -4.89
CA LYS A 202 -6.88 2.61 -4.24
C LYS A 202 -8.04 2.89 -3.29
N THR A 203 -8.84 1.87 -3.03
CA THR A 203 -9.77 1.82 -1.88
C THR A 203 -9.42 0.64 -1.00
N VAL A 204 -10.07 0.50 0.16
CA VAL A 204 -10.00 -0.78 0.89
C VAL A 204 -10.68 -1.83 0.02
N VAL A 205 -9.97 -2.89 -0.34
CA VAL A 205 -10.48 -3.97 -1.17
C VAL A 205 -10.38 -5.30 -0.43
N ASP A 206 -11.51 -5.98 -0.27
CA ASP A 206 -11.59 -7.29 0.39
C ASP A 206 -11.10 -8.45 -0.49
N THR A 207 -10.48 -8.15 -1.64
CA THR A 207 -9.91 -9.16 -2.55
C THR A 207 -8.66 -9.84 -1.99
N HIS A 208 -8.06 -9.30 -0.92
CA HIS A 208 -6.91 -9.91 -0.25
C HIS A 208 -7.24 -11.30 0.32
N HIS A 209 -8.51 -11.63 0.57
CA HIS A 209 -8.93 -12.94 1.05
C HIS A 209 -8.59 -14.11 0.10
N LYS A 210 -8.36 -13.84 -1.19
CA LYS A 210 -7.89 -14.87 -2.15
C LYS A 210 -6.52 -15.45 -1.78
N HIS A 211 -5.75 -14.74 -0.95
CA HIS A 211 -4.47 -15.19 -0.43
C HIS A 211 -4.59 -15.94 0.90
N GLY A 212 -5.80 -16.09 1.41
CA GLY A 212 -6.07 -16.85 2.61
C GLY A 212 -5.75 -18.33 2.43
N LYS A 213 -5.39 -19.00 3.51
CA LYS A 213 -5.14 -20.44 3.51
C LYS A 213 -6.44 -21.20 3.21
N ASP A 214 -6.42 -22.04 2.18
CA ASP A 214 -7.50 -22.98 1.88
C ASP A 214 -7.68 -24.00 3.01
N ILE A 215 -8.92 -24.41 3.28
CA ILE A 215 -9.29 -25.38 4.34
C ILE A 215 -9.21 -26.80 3.77
#